data_AF-A0A5C8K8B2-F1
#
_entry.id   AF-A0A5C8K8B2-F1
#
_cell.length_a   1.000
_cell.length_b   1.000
_cell.length_c   1.000
_cell.angle_alpha   90.00
_cell.angle_beta   90.00
_cell.angle_gamma   90.00
#
_symmetry.space_group_name_H-M   'P 1'
#
loop_
_entity.id
_entity.type
_entity.pdbx_description
1 polymer ?
#
loop_
_entity_poly.entity_id
_entity_poly.type
_entity_poly.pdbx_seq_one_letter_code
_entity_poly.pdbx_strand_id
1 'polypeptide(L)'
;MRFINRLAPAVMLLFFACGPKADTVTTDNISSPDSTSEAVINSPKDGTATSPEDENWKQVLPQEVKALLNRRYPGWEQPVLVKEVGRQMPPKAQGPLLVKADFDGNNKEDLALQVRYKEEVLMLAFLQQEASWQLHQLKKDILFNERGKLKSPFYLYLAKAGLRVRNANHPQPTATKVAAIGIGLDDNVTVFVYEAGSFQAFEVVD
;
A
#
# COMPACT_ATOMS: atom_id res chain seq x y z
N MET A 1 -15.60 52.15 3.72
CA MET A 1 -15.88 53.00 2.54
C MET A 1 -15.58 52.17 1.29
N ARG A 2 -16.53 52.09 0.34
CA ARG A 2 -16.43 51.47 -1.01
C ARG A 2 -16.04 49.97 -1.15
N PHE A 3 -17.05 49.20 -1.57
CA PHE A 3 -17.00 47.87 -2.18
C PHE A 3 -16.18 47.83 -3.48
N ILE A 4 -15.66 46.64 -3.85
CA ILE A 4 -15.74 46.12 -5.23
C ILE A 4 -16.07 44.61 -5.18
N ASN A 5 -17.31 44.25 -5.53
CA ASN A 5 -17.66 42.87 -5.91
C ASN A 5 -17.01 42.54 -7.26
N ARG A 6 -16.57 41.28 -7.46
CA ARG A 6 -16.44 40.70 -8.80
C ARG A 6 -17.06 39.31 -8.83
N LEU A 7 -18.30 39.25 -9.34
CA LEU A 7 -18.86 38.04 -9.91
C LEU A 7 -17.96 37.60 -11.08
N ALA A 8 -17.69 36.30 -11.16
CA ALA A 8 -17.25 35.63 -12.39
C ALA A 8 -18.31 34.55 -12.74
N PRO A 9 -18.65 34.36 -14.02
CA PRO A 9 -19.87 33.67 -14.42
C PRO A 9 -19.75 32.15 -14.35
N ALA A 10 -20.88 31.50 -14.00
CA ALA A 10 -21.06 30.07 -14.18
C ALA A 10 -21.15 29.74 -15.68
N VAL A 11 -20.22 28.92 -16.19
CA VAL A 11 -20.30 28.35 -17.54
C VAL A 11 -20.94 26.98 -17.43
N MET A 12 -22.23 26.91 -17.77
CA MET A 12 -23.04 25.70 -17.77
C MET A 12 -22.90 24.99 -19.12
N LEU A 13 -22.07 23.94 -19.18
CA LEU A 13 -21.95 23.08 -20.36
C LEU A 13 -22.82 21.84 -20.20
N LEU A 14 -24.03 21.90 -20.76
CA LEU A 14 -24.88 20.75 -21.03
C LEU A 14 -24.35 20.00 -22.26
N PHE A 15 -23.88 18.77 -22.09
CA PHE A 15 -23.72 17.84 -23.21
C PHE A 15 -24.58 16.59 -23.03
N PHE A 16 -25.23 16.27 -24.16
CA PHE A 16 -26.40 15.43 -24.32
C PHE A 16 -26.19 13.96 -23.96
N ALA A 17 -27.25 13.34 -23.47
CA ALA A 17 -27.37 11.89 -23.32
C ALA A 17 -27.55 11.19 -24.67
N CYS A 18 -27.05 9.95 -24.78
CA CYS A 18 -27.59 8.95 -25.72
C CYS A 18 -27.21 7.51 -25.29
N GLY A 19 -28.15 6.80 -24.66
CA GLY A 19 -28.30 5.34 -24.83
C GLY A 19 -29.24 5.09 -26.03
N PRO A 20 -29.39 3.86 -26.57
CA PRO A 20 -29.61 2.59 -25.86
C PRO A 20 -28.32 1.74 -25.79
N LYS A 21 -28.27 0.42 -25.53
CA LYS A 21 -29.29 -0.65 -25.55
C LYS A 21 -28.90 -1.83 -24.63
N ALA A 22 -29.85 -2.73 -24.38
CA ALA A 22 -29.58 -4.09 -23.90
C ALA A 22 -29.93 -5.11 -24.98
N ASP A 23 -29.05 -6.09 -25.21
CA ASP A 23 -29.33 -7.30 -25.97
C ASP A 23 -29.51 -8.47 -25.01
N THR A 24 -30.76 -8.90 -24.82
CA THR A 24 -31.09 -10.23 -24.28
C THR A 24 -30.74 -11.28 -25.32
N VAL A 25 -29.72 -12.09 -25.05
CA VAL A 25 -29.47 -13.36 -25.75
C VAL A 25 -29.97 -14.50 -24.87
N THR A 26 -30.83 -15.32 -25.45
CA THR A 26 -31.49 -16.46 -24.81
C THR A 26 -30.49 -17.58 -24.51
N THR A 27 -30.78 -18.32 -23.44
CA THR A 27 -30.14 -19.57 -23.03
C THR A 27 -29.91 -20.57 -24.16
N ASP A 28 -28.72 -21.16 -24.20
CA ASP A 28 -28.53 -22.54 -24.66
C ASP A 28 -28.04 -23.41 -23.50
N ASN A 29 -28.66 -24.58 -23.37
CA ASN A 29 -28.52 -25.51 -22.26
C ASN A 29 -27.62 -26.67 -22.72
N ILE A 30 -26.38 -26.76 -22.23
CA ILE A 30 -25.46 -27.86 -22.56
C ILE A 30 -24.95 -28.52 -21.27
N SER A 31 -25.14 -29.84 -21.24
CA SER A 31 -24.95 -30.78 -20.14
C SER A 31 -23.70 -30.59 -19.27
N SER A 32 -23.91 -30.80 -17.97
CA SER A 32 -22.87 -31.17 -17.00
C SER A 32 -22.09 -32.42 -17.45
N PRO A 33 -20.76 -32.42 -17.28
CA PRO A 33 -20.01 -33.59 -16.89
C PRO A 33 -19.88 -33.62 -15.37
N ASP A 34 -20.20 -34.77 -14.78
CA ASP A 34 -19.94 -35.08 -13.38
C ASP A 34 -18.43 -35.05 -13.11
N SER A 35 -18.00 -34.37 -12.05
CA SER A 35 -16.59 -34.24 -11.67
C SER A 35 -16.49 -33.92 -10.19
N THR A 36 -16.68 -34.96 -9.38
CA THR A 36 -16.38 -34.98 -7.96
C THR A 36 -14.88 -34.79 -7.71
N SER A 37 -14.42 -33.55 -7.72
CA SER A 37 -13.08 -33.16 -7.29
C SER A 37 -13.10 -32.67 -5.85
N GLU A 38 -12.97 -33.64 -4.96
CA GLU A 38 -12.20 -33.62 -3.71
C GLU A 38 -12.00 -32.29 -2.96
N ALA A 39 -12.54 -32.25 -1.74
CA ALA A 39 -12.00 -31.56 -0.57
C ALA A 39 -11.45 -30.13 -0.79
N VAL A 40 -12.36 -29.15 -0.77
CA VAL A 40 -11.99 -27.77 -0.39
C VAL A 40 -11.55 -27.78 1.09
N ILE A 41 -10.26 -27.99 1.31
CA ILE A 41 -9.62 -27.76 2.60
C ILE A 41 -9.57 -26.24 2.80
N ASN A 42 -10.63 -25.68 3.38
CA ASN A 42 -10.65 -24.33 3.94
C ASN A 42 -9.75 -24.28 5.19
N SER A 43 -8.44 -24.45 5.00
CA SER A 43 -7.45 -24.05 5.98
C SER A 43 -7.62 -22.54 6.22
N PRO A 44 -7.79 -22.09 7.47
CA PRO A 44 -7.76 -20.66 7.79
C PRO A 44 -6.46 -20.06 7.23
N LYS A 45 -6.59 -19.06 6.35
CA LYS A 45 -5.46 -18.38 5.71
C LYS A 45 -4.79 -17.44 6.71
N ASP A 46 -4.15 -18.01 7.73
CA ASP A 46 -3.30 -17.29 8.69
C ASP A 46 -2.00 -16.87 7.97
N GLY A 47 -2.08 -15.74 7.26
CA GLY A 47 -1.01 -15.20 6.40
C GLY A 47 0.16 -14.58 7.18
N THR A 48 0.63 -15.24 8.24
CA THR A 48 1.62 -14.71 9.20
C THR A 48 2.98 -15.41 9.16
N ALA A 49 3.20 -16.32 8.21
CA ALA A 49 4.48 -17.00 7.99
C ALA A 49 4.89 -16.95 6.50
N THR A 50 5.50 -15.84 6.08
CA THR A 50 6.36 -15.82 4.89
C THR A 50 7.70 -16.44 5.25
N SER A 51 8.24 -17.30 4.36
CA SER A 51 9.58 -17.89 4.56
C SER A 51 10.64 -16.78 4.53
N PRO A 52 11.65 -16.77 5.41
CA PRO A 52 12.64 -15.69 5.50
C PRO A 52 13.69 -15.70 4.37
N GLU A 53 13.51 -16.53 3.33
CA GLU A 53 14.28 -16.43 2.09
C GLU A 53 13.50 -15.54 1.10
N ASP A 54 13.87 -14.26 1.06
CA ASP A 54 13.32 -13.22 0.19
C ASP A 54 13.53 -13.54 -1.32
N GLU A 55 12.70 -14.41 -1.88
CA GLU A 55 12.56 -14.56 -3.33
C GLU A 55 11.94 -13.27 -3.94
N ASN A 56 12.82 -12.34 -4.32
CA ASN A 56 12.61 -11.27 -5.29
C ASN A 56 11.15 -10.78 -5.39
N TRP A 57 10.67 -10.07 -4.36
CA TRP A 57 9.26 -9.66 -4.24
C TRP A 57 8.73 -8.87 -5.44
N LYS A 58 9.62 -8.32 -6.30
CA LYS A 58 9.25 -7.75 -7.60
C LYS A 58 8.48 -8.73 -8.48
N GLN A 59 8.73 -10.04 -8.38
CA GLN A 59 8.05 -11.06 -9.17
C GLN A 59 6.56 -11.15 -8.78
N VAL A 60 6.25 -11.13 -7.47
CA VAL A 60 4.90 -11.30 -6.91
C VAL A 60 4.04 -10.03 -6.88
N LEU A 61 4.55 -8.88 -7.33
CA LEU A 61 3.71 -7.68 -7.47
C LEU A 61 2.61 -7.88 -8.54
N PRO A 62 1.43 -7.26 -8.39
CA PRO A 62 0.45 -7.10 -9.47
C PRO A 62 1.07 -6.38 -10.68
N GLN A 63 0.61 -6.72 -11.88
CA GLN A 63 1.16 -6.18 -13.13
C GLN A 63 0.87 -4.68 -13.28
N GLU A 64 -0.27 -4.23 -12.76
CA GLU A 64 -0.72 -2.84 -12.73
C GLU A 64 0.19 -2.01 -11.83
N VAL A 65 0.60 -2.55 -10.68
CA VAL A 65 1.54 -1.93 -9.74
C VAL A 65 2.93 -1.82 -10.37
N LYS A 66 3.42 -2.86 -11.05
CA LYS A 66 4.67 -2.80 -11.85
C LYS A 66 4.60 -1.72 -12.93
N ALA A 67 3.48 -1.63 -13.65
CA ALA A 67 3.29 -0.62 -14.70
C ALA A 67 3.25 0.80 -14.12
N LEU A 68 2.60 1.01 -12.97
CA LEU A 68 2.54 2.29 -12.26
C LEU A 68 3.92 2.71 -11.75
N LEU A 69 4.68 1.79 -11.16
CA LEU A 69 6.08 1.99 -10.76
C LEU A 69 6.98 2.34 -11.95
N ASN A 70 6.94 1.55 -13.04
CA ASN A 70 7.74 1.80 -14.24
C ASN A 70 7.44 3.16 -14.88
N ARG A 71 6.18 3.60 -14.86
CA ARG A 71 5.75 4.91 -15.37
C ARG A 71 6.19 6.08 -14.48
N ARG A 72 6.18 5.91 -13.15
CA ARG A 72 6.47 6.99 -12.20
C ARG A 72 7.95 7.09 -11.82
N TYR A 73 8.64 5.96 -11.73
CA TYR A 73 10.02 5.80 -11.28
C TYR A 73 10.78 4.87 -12.26
N PRO A 74 11.01 5.28 -13.52
CA PRO A 74 11.64 4.42 -14.52
C PRO A 74 13.06 4.00 -14.08
N GLY A 75 13.31 2.68 -14.03
CA GLY A 75 14.55 2.13 -13.50
C GLY A 75 14.59 1.97 -11.98
N TRP A 76 13.43 1.90 -11.30
CA TRP A 76 13.36 1.52 -9.90
C TRP A 76 13.92 0.10 -9.63
N GLU A 77 14.46 -0.09 -8.43
CA GLU A 77 15.06 -1.35 -8.01
C GLU A 77 14.60 -1.78 -6.61
N GLN A 78 14.90 -3.03 -6.26
CA GLN A 78 14.75 -3.51 -4.89
C GLN A 78 15.97 -3.00 -4.10
N PRO A 79 15.79 -2.27 -2.99
CA PRO A 79 16.92 -1.80 -2.21
C PRO A 79 17.59 -2.97 -1.49
N VAL A 80 18.90 -2.89 -1.36
CA VAL A 80 19.67 -3.78 -0.48
C VAL A 80 19.56 -3.24 0.94
N LEU A 81 19.28 -4.09 1.92
CA LEU A 81 19.18 -3.67 3.31
C LEU A 81 20.55 -3.66 4.01
N VAL A 82 20.68 -2.85 5.05
CA VAL A 82 21.73 -3.04 6.07
C VAL A 82 21.49 -4.35 6.83
N LYS A 83 22.52 -4.93 7.45
CA LYS A 83 22.40 -6.25 8.10
C LYS A 83 21.59 -6.20 9.39
N GLU A 84 21.55 -5.01 9.98
CA GLU A 84 21.01 -4.70 11.30
C GLU A 84 19.49 -4.77 11.30
N VAL A 85 18.85 -4.39 10.17
CA VAL A 85 17.40 -4.51 9.93
C VAL A 85 16.87 -5.90 10.27
N GLY A 86 17.53 -6.96 9.81
CA GLY A 86 17.09 -8.35 10.04
C GLY A 86 17.12 -8.78 11.51
N ARG A 87 17.75 -8.00 12.40
CA ARG A 87 17.76 -8.22 13.86
C ARG A 87 16.70 -7.40 14.61
N GLN A 88 16.24 -6.30 14.02
CA GLN A 88 15.24 -5.39 14.58
C GLN A 88 13.81 -5.84 14.23
N MET A 89 13.64 -6.61 13.16
CA MET A 89 12.33 -7.11 12.74
C MET A 89 11.71 -8.11 13.74
N PRO A 90 10.40 -7.98 14.04
CA PRO A 90 9.66 -9.03 14.76
C PRO A 90 9.69 -10.36 13.98
N PRO A 91 9.88 -11.52 14.64
CA PRO A 91 10.10 -12.82 13.99
C PRO A 91 8.89 -13.44 13.24
N LYS A 92 7.85 -12.63 12.98
CA LYS A 92 6.65 -12.97 12.19
C LYS A 92 6.13 -11.78 11.36
N ALA A 93 6.97 -10.78 11.10
CA ALA A 93 6.63 -9.68 10.20
C ALA A 93 6.65 -10.17 8.74
N GLN A 94 5.73 -9.67 7.90
CA GLN A 94 5.57 -10.15 6.52
C GLN A 94 6.81 -9.96 5.62
N GLY A 95 7.67 -8.99 5.95
CA GLY A 95 8.94 -8.75 5.28
C GLY A 95 9.38 -7.28 5.41
N PRO A 96 10.69 -6.97 5.36
CA PRO A 96 11.20 -5.60 5.51
C PRO A 96 10.94 -4.72 4.27
N LEU A 97 10.63 -5.33 3.13
CA LEU A 97 10.57 -4.67 1.83
C LEU A 97 9.15 -4.59 1.24
N LEU A 98 8.23 -5.43 1.71
CA LEU A 98 6.84 -5.50 1.26
C LEU A 98 5.95 -5.92 2.44
N VAL A 99 4.86 -5.20 2.65
CA VAL A 99 3.75 -5.56 3.54
C VAL A 99 2.42 -5.42 2.81
N LYS A 100 1.43 -6.22 3.22
CA LYS A 100 0.12 -6.39 2.60
C LYS A 100 -0.97 -6.42 3.66
N ALA A 101 -2.00 -5.58 3.51
CA ALA A 101 -3.21 -5.59 4.32
C ALA A 101 -4.28 -4.71 3.66
N ASP A 102 -5.43 -4.57 4.31
CA ASP A 102 -6.39 -3.48 4.04
C ASP A 102 -5.95 -2.25 4.86
N PHE A 103 -5.46 -1.20 4.19
CA PHE A 103 -4.94 0.02 4.81
C PHE A 103 -5.95 1.17 4.80
N ASP A 104 -6.99 1.15 3.96
CA ASP A 104 -8.02 2.20 3.88
C ASP A 104 -9.41 1.77 4.40
N GLY A 105 -9.62 0.48 4.68
CA GLY A 105 -10.86 -0.11 5.19
C GLY A 105 -11.83 -0.59 4.11
N ASN A 106 -11.39 -0.70 2.85
CA ASN A 106 -12.25 -1.08 1.72
C ASN A 106 -12.39 -2.61 1.51
N ASN A 107 -11.75 -3.44 2.35
CA ASN A 107 -11.68 -4.91 2.30
C ASN A 107 -10.95 -5.51 1.08
N LYS A 108 -10.01 -4.77 0.47
CA LYS A 108 -9.10 -5.30 -0.57
C LYS A 108 -7.67 -5.42 -0.05
N GLU A 109 -6.81 -6.03 -0.87
CA GLU A 109 -5.38 -6.15 -0.55
C GLU A 109 -4.62 -4.93 -1.09
N ASP A 110 -4.26 -4.02 -0.19
CA ASP A 110 -3.33 -2.93 -0.46
C ASP A 110 -1.88 -3.40 -0.23
N LEU A 111 -0.92 -2.68 -0.83
CA LEU A 111 0.50 -2.99 -0.74
C LEU A 111 1.29 -1.79 -0.23
N ALA A 112 2.27 -2.02 0.64
CA ALA A 112 3.30 -1.02 0.93
C ALA A 112 4.69 -1.62 0.75
N LEU A 113 5.57 -0.89 0.07
CA LEU A 113 6.84 -1.43 -0.41
C LEU A 113 7.97 -0.39 -0.43
N GLN A 114 9.21 -0.89 -0.31
CA GLN A 114 10.44 -0.11 -0.42
C GLN A 114 11.06 -0.28 -1.82
N VAL A 115 11.30 0.84 -2.52
CA VAL A 115 12.11 0.85 -3.77
C VAL A 115 13.37 1.69 -3.62
N ARG A 116 14.45 1.27 -4.27
CA ARG A 116 15.55 2.16 -4.67
C ARG A 116 15.13 2.91 -5.92
N TYR A 117 15.36 4.21 -5.95
CA TYR A 117 15.31 5.01 -7.17
C TYR A 117 16.49 5.98 -7.18
N LYS A 118 17.43 5.78 -8.12
CA LYS A 118 18.74 6.45 -8.13
C LYS A 118 19.47 6.20 -6.80
N GLU A 119 19.88 7.25 -6.09
CA GLU A 119 20.57 7.20 -4.79
C GLU A 119 19.61 7.25 -3.59
N GLU A 120 18.31 7.19 -3.85
CA GLU A 120 17.24 7.40 -2.87
C GLU A 120 16.50 6.09 -2.57
N VAL A 121 15.97 5.98 -1.36
CA VAL A 121 14.96 4.97 -0.99
C VAL A 121 13.60 5.66 -0.86
N LEU A 122 12.57 5.03 -1.44
CA LEU A 122 11.18 5.49 -1.38
C LEU A 122 10.33 4.41 -0.72
N MET A 123 9.56 4.80 0.29
CA MET A 123 8.54 3.98 0.93
C MET A 123 7.19 4.40 0.34
N LEU A 124 6.56 3.48 -0.37
CA LEU A 124 5.38 3.72 -1.19
C LEU A 124 4.22 2.86 -0.70
N ALA A 125 3.01 3.40 -0.74
CA ALA A 125 1.76 2.66 -0.56
C ALA A 125 0.96 2.67 -1.86
N PHE A 126 0.31 1.54 -2.15
CA PHE A 126 -0.55 1.30 -3.28
C PHE A 126 -1.91 0.84 -2.76
N LEU A 127 -2.94 1.68 -2.90
CA LEU A 127 -4.30 1.39 -2.48
C LEU A 127 -5.14 0.89 -3.66
N GLN A 128 -5.87 -0.22 -3.50
CA GLN A 128 -6.66 -0.82 -4.57
C GLN A 128 -8.08 -0.22 -4.65
N GLN A 129 -8.26 0.87 -5.37
CA GLN A 129 -9.56 1.53 -5.51
C GLN A 129 -10.29 1.14 -6.80
N GLU A 130 -11.52 0.64 -6.64
CA GLU A 130 -12.33 0.08 -7.74
C GLU A 130 -11.54 -0.93 -8.60
N ALA A 131 -11.19 -0.54 -9.83
CA ALA A 131 -10.39 -1.30 -10.80
C ALA A 131 -9.00 -0.67 -11.07
N SER A 132 -8.49 0.13 -10.14
CA SER A 132 -7.26 0.91 -10.28
C SER A 132 -6.40 0.89 -9.00
N TRP A 133 -5.16 1.38 -9.10
CA TRP A 133 -4.25 1.52 -7.98
C TRP A 133 -3.89 3.00 -7.76
N GLN A 134 -4.09 3.51 -6.55
CA GLN A 134 -3.62 4.83 -6.12
C GLN A 134 -2.24 4.71 -5.47
N LEU A 135 -1.30 5.55 -5.90
CA LEU A 135 0.07 5.58 -5.40
C LEU A 135 0.27 6.76 -4.44
N HIS A 136 0.64 6.45 -3.19
CA HIS A 136 1.04 7.41 -2.17
C HIS A 136 2.52 7.22 -1.83
N GLN A 137 3.28 8.31 -1.70
CA GLN A 137 4.64 8.29 -1.19
C GLN A 137 4.59 8.61 0.32
N LEU A 138 5.00 7.67 1.16
CA LEU A 138 4.97 7.80 2.62
C LEU A 138 6.22 8.53 3.12
N LYS A 139 7.39 8.07 2.67
CA LYS A 139 8.69 8.63 3.01
C LYS A 139 9.65 8.48 1.83
N LYS A 140 10.59 9.41 1.76
CA LYS A 140 11.72 9.42 0.85
C LYS A 140 12.96 9.76 1.68
N ASP A 141 14.06 9.09 1.42
CA ASP A 141 15.34 9.34 2.08
C ASP A 141 16.54 8.96 1.20
N ILE A 142 17.75 9.29 1.63
CA ILE A 142 18.98 8.86 0.97
C ILE A 142 19.34 7.41 1.37
N LEU A 143 20.00 6.68 0.47
CA LEU A 143 20.59 5.39 0.80
C LEU A 143 21.94 5.58 1.51
N PHE A 144 22.20 4.76 2.53
CA PHE A 144 23.47 4.73 3.25
C PHE A 144 24.55 4.04 2.41
N ASN A 145 25.74 4.64 2.27
CA ASN A 145 26.85 4.06 1.52
C ASN A 145 27.73 3.19 2.42
N GLU A 146 27.51 1.88 2.40
CA GLU A 146 28.41 0.92 3.05
C GLU A 146 29.43 0.37 2.04
N ARG A 147 30.68 0.84 2.11
CA ARG A 147 31.82 0.36 1.30
C ARG A 147 31.55 0.39 -0.22
N GLY A 148 30.94 1.46 -0.71
CA GLY A 148 30.60 1.64 -2.13
C GLY A 148 29.27 1.00 -2.53
N LYS A 149 28.50 0.44 -1.59
CA LYS A 149 27.17 -0.12 -1.84
C LYS A 149 26.10 0.70 -1.11
N LEU A 150 25.18 1.26 -1.88
CA LEU A 150 24.01 1.97 -1.36
C LEU A 150 22.99 1.00 -0.77
N LYS A 151 22.62 1.23 0.49
CA LYS A 151 21.72 0.38 1.29
C LYS A 151 20.65 1.18 2.01
N SER A 152 19.48 0.58 2.20
CA SER A 152 18.43 1.14 3.05
C SER A 152 18.63 0.71 4.50
N PRO A 153 18.66 1.65 5.46
CA PRO A 153 18.58 1.33 6.88
C PRO A 153 17.14 1.09 7.37
N PHE A 154 16.13 1.30 6.51
CA PHE A 154 14.72 1.22 6.87
C PHE A 154 14.16 -0.20 6.70
N TYR A 155 13.16 -0.52 7.52
CA TYR A 155 12.32 -1.70 7.33
C TYR A 155 10.83 -1.34 7.39
N LEU A 156 10.04 -2.04 6.59
CA LEU A 156 8.59 -2.04 6.71
C LEU A 156 8.16 -3.12 7.72
N TYR A 157 7.08 -2.86 8.42
CA TYR A 157 6.34 -3.90 9.14
C TYR A 157 4.84 -3.56 9.15
N LEU A 158 4.01 -4.58 9.35
CA LEU A 158 2.57 -4.43 9.43
C LEU A 158 2.15 -4.05 10.86
N ALA A 159 1.66 -2.82 11.05
CA ALA A 159 0.98 -2.44 12.28
C ALA A 159 -0.47 -2.95 12.24
N LYS A 160 -0.87 -3.74 13.24
CA LYS A 160 -2.24 -4.26 13.33
C LYS A 160 -3.24 -3.14 13.68
N ALA A 161 -4.51 -3.36 13.33
CA ALA A 161 -5.61 -2.54 13.83
C ALA A 161 -5.66 -2.59 15.38
N GLY A 162 -6.13 -1.52 16.00
CA GLY A 162 -6.15 -1.34 17.46
C GLY A 162 -4.84 -0.81 18.04
N LEU A 163 -3.80 -0.57 17.24
CA LEU A 163 -2.55 0.03 17.71
C LEU A 163 -2.81 1.45 18.21
N ARG A 164 -2.29 1.78 19.40
CA ARG A 164 -2.42 3.12 19.97
C ARG A 164 -1.37 4.03 19.38
N VAL A 165 -1.82 5.16 18.82
CA VAL A 165 -0.99 6.09 18.05
C VAL A 165 -1.34 7.54 18.39
N ARG A 166 -0.39 8.45 18.20
CA ARG A 166 -0.54 9.90 18.47
C ARG A 166 0.23 10.74 17.44
N ASN A 167 -0.29 11.92 17.09
CA ASN A 167 0.46 12.92 16.32
C ASN A 167 0.03 14.35 16.71
N ALA A 168 0.56 15.36 16.03
CA ALA A 168 0.24 16.77 16.33
C ALA A 168 -1.24 17.15 16.12
N ASN A 169 -1.93 16.48 15.19
CA ASN A 169 -3.36 16.71 14.91
C ASN A 169 -4.27 15.96 15.89
N HIS A 170 -3.78 14.82 16.41
CA HIS A 170 -4.46 13.96 17.39
C HIS A 170 -3.57 13.82 18.64
N PRO A 171 -3.52 14.84 19.52
CA PRO A 171 -2.62 14.85 20.67
C PRO A 171 -3.01 13.87 21.78
N GLN A 172 -4.25 13.37 21.76
CA GLN A 172 -4.70 12.27 22.62
C GLN A 172 -4.48 10.93 21.89
N PRO A 173 -3.91 9.90 22.53
CA PRO A 173 -3.70 8.61 21.90
C PRO A 173 -5.01 8.00 21.40
N THR A 174 -5.05 7.65 20.11
CA THR A 174 -6.19 7.01 19.44
C THR A 174 -5.82 5.61 18.97
N ALA A 175 -6.78 4.70 18.88
CA ALA A 175 -6.56 3.37 18.32
C ALA A 175 -6.77 3.38 16.80
N THR A 176 -5.88 2.75 16.04
CA THR A 176 -6.05 2.57 14.59
C THR A 176 -7.30 1.72 14.30
N LYS A 177 -8.13 2.15 13.35
CA LYS A 177 -9.36 1.42 12.97
C LYS A 177 -9.08 0.26 12.00
N VAL A 178 -8.02 0.39 11.22
CA VAL A 178 -7.58 -0.52 10.17
C VAL A 178 -6.10 -0.86 10.38
N ALA A 179 -5.54 -1.75 9.56
CA ALA A 179 -4.10 -1.97 9.60
C ALA A 179 -3.35 -0.72 9.12
N ALA A 180 -2.10 -0.57 9.55
CA ALA A 180 -1.29 0.60 9.25
C ALA A 180 0.13 0.20 8.83
N ILE A 181 0.84 1.12 8.17
CA ILE A 181 2.17 0.86 7.61
C ILE A 181 3.22 1.38 8.58
N GLY A 182 3.94 0.47 9.23
CA GLY A 182 5.08 0.84 10.07
C GLY A 182 6.35 0.98 9.24
N ILE A 183 7.05 2.11 9.43
CA ILE A 183 8.42 2.32 8.93
C ILE A 183 9.34 2.42 10.15
N GLY A 184 10.22 1.44 10.30
CA GLY A 184 11.26 1.42 11.33
C GLY A 184 12.61 1.93 10.80
N LEU A 185 13.34 2.60 11.69
CA LEU A 185 14.75 2.99 11.55
C LEU A 185 15.38 2.87 12.94
N ASP A 186 16.32 1.93 13.10
CA ASP A 186 16.93 1.62 14.39
C ASP A 186 15.91 1.28 15.48
N ASP A 187 15.87 2.05 16.57
CA ASP A 187 14.91 1.96 17.68
C ASP A 187 13.67 2.85 17.47
N ASN A 188 13.63 3.64 16.39
CA ASN A 188 12.56 4.57 16.08
C ASN A 188 11.56 3.99 15.07
N VAL A 189 10.27 4.21 15.33
CA VAL A 189 9.18 3.69 14.51
C VAL A 189 8.17 4.80 14.22
N THR A 190 7.86 5.01 12.94
CA THR A 190 6.77 5.88 12.48
C THR A 190 5.68 5.03 11.85
N VAL A 191 4.44 5.20 12.31
CA VAL A 191 3.26 4.51 11.75
C VAL A 191 2.50 5.45 10.83
N PHE A 192 2.21 5.00 9.62
CA PHE A 192 1.42 5.73 8.63
C PHE A 192 0.01 5.12 8.58
N VAL A 193 -0.99 5.92 8.93
CA VAL A 193 -2.42 5.54 8.94
C VAL A 193 -3.13 6.31 7.83
N TYR A 194 -4.00 5.65 7.06
CA TYR A 194 -4.76 6.33 6.01
C TYR A 194 -6.01 7.00 6.60
N GLU A 195 -6.05 8.32 6.59
CA GLU A 195 -7.15 9.13 7.11
C GLU A 195 -7.46 10.29 6.17
N ALA A 196 -8.76 10.57 5.97
CA ALA A 196 -9.26 11.66 5.13
C ALA A 196 -8.64 11.72 3.70
N GLY A 197 -8.37 10.56 3.09
CA GLY A 197 -7.81 10.45 1.74
C GLY A 197 -6.28 10.54 1.65
N SER A 198 -5.57 10.49 2.77
CA SER A 198 -4.10 10.64 2.82
C SER A 198 -3.47 9.80 3.92
N PHE A 199 -2.21 9.40 3.76
CA PHE A 199 -1.44 8.82 4.85
C PHE A 199 -0.93 9.92 5.78
N GLN A 200 -1.28 9.81 7.06
CA GLN A 200 -0.81 10.67 8.15
C GLN A 200 0.21 9.89 9.00
N ALA A 201 1.30 10.56 9.40
CA ALA A 201 2.33 9.97 10.25
C ALA A 201 1.98 10.08 11.74
N PHE A 202 2.31 9.05 12.50
CA PHE A 202 2.09 8.96 13.94
C PHE A 202 3.26 8.29 14.67
N GLU A 203 3.41 8.66 15.93
CA GLU A 203 4.17 7.92 16.95
C GLU A 203 3.32 6.79 17.52
N VAL A 204 3.95 5.68 17.91
CA VAL A 204 3.30 4.63 18.72
C VAL A 204 3.26 5.08 20.19
N VAL A 205 2.19 4.74 20.91
CA VAL A 205 2.03 5.00 22.34
C VAL A 205 1.61 3.71 23.03
N ASP A 206 2.14 3.45 24.24
CA ASP A 206 1.73 2.32 25.09
C ASP A 206 0.36 2.58 25.78
#